data_AF-F8GG35-F1
#
_entry.id   AF-F8GG35-F1
#
_cell.length_a   1.000
_cell.length_b   1.000
_cell.length_c   1.000
_cell.angle_alpha   90.00
_cell.angle_beta   90.00
_cell.angle_gamma   90.00
#
_symmetry.space_group_name_H-M   'P 1'
#
loop_
_entity.id
_entity.type
_entity.pdbx_description
1 polymer ?
#
loop_
_entity_poly.entity_id
_entity_poly.type
_entity_poly.pdbx_seq_one_letter_code
_entity_poly.pdbx_strand_id
1 'polypeptide(L)' 'MPDFDNDHLKMVEECEFNESLLNDWECDFIDSIRNQIDEGRNLSERQIEKLEDIWEKVTENA' A
#
# COMPACT_ATOMS: atom_id res chain seq x y z
N MET A 1 11.10 -11.36 15.34
CA MET A 1 11.41 -10.18 14.49
C MET A 1 10.07 -9.50 14.32
N PRO A 2 9.89 -8.21 14.66
CA PRO A 2 8.58 -7.59 14.54
C PRO A 2 8.30 -7.42 13.05
N ASP A 3 7.26 -8.09 12.58
CA ASP A 3 6.85 -8.25 11.19
C ASP A 3 6.28 -6.94 10.60
N PHE A 4 7.00 -5.82 10.67
CA PHE A 4 6.54 -4.53 10.12
C PHE A 4 6.30 -4.60 8.60
N ASP A 5 7.08 -5.41 7.89
CA ASP A 5 6.87 -5.67 6.47
C ASP A 5 5.49 -6.32 6.21
N ASN A 6 4.96 -7.08 7.17
CA ASN A 6 3.69 -7.79 7.04
C ASN A 6 2.48 -6.86 7.15
N ASP A 7 2.57 -5.77 7.89
CA ASP A 7 1.46 -4.81 8.02
C ASP A 7 1.33 -3.96 6.75
N HIS A 8 2.44 -3.43 6.23
CA HIS A 8 2.42 -2.68 4.96
C HIS A 8 2.08 -3.57 3.76
N LEU A 9 2.53 -4.82 3.75
CA LEU A 9 2.18 -5.78 2.69
C LEU A 9 0.68 -6.06 2.67
N LYS A 10 0.03 -6.23 3.83
CA LYS A 10 -1.43 -6.40 3.89
C LYS A 10 -2.18 -5.19 3.37
N MET A 11 -1.73 -3.98 3.71
CA MET A 11 -2.36 -2.75 3.21
C MET A 11 -2.25 -2.66 1.69
N VAL A 12 -1.10 -3.02 1.12
CA VAL A 12 -0.89 -3.11 -0.32
C VAL A 12 -1.83 -4.14 -0.95
N GLU A 13 -1.94 -5.34 -0.38
CA GLU A 13 -2.84 -6.40 -0.89
C GLU A 13 -4.32 -5.99 -0.84
N GLU A 14 -4.75 -5.29 0.20
CA GLU A 14 -6.12 -4.78 0.29
C GLU A 14 -6.39 -3.66 -0.72
N CYS A 15 -5.40 -2.80 -0.98
CA CYS A 15 -5.46 -1.81 -2.05
C CYS A 15 -5.53 -2.47 -3.43
N GLU A 16 -4.70 -3.49 -3.71
CA GLU A 16 -4.72 -4.26 -4.96
C GLU A 16 -6.05 -5.00 -5.16
N PHE A 17 -6.59 -5.62 -4.11
CA PHE A 17 -7.89 -6.30 -4.17
C PHE A 17 -9.03 -5.33 -4.51
N ASN A 18 -8.91 -4.09 -4.06
CA ASN A 18 -9.87 -3.02 -4.32
C ASN A 18 -9.36 -2.04 -5.38
N GLU A 19 -8.54 -2.47 -6.33
CA GLU A 19 -8.02 -1.63 -7.43
C GLU A 19 -9.14 -0.88 -8.18
N SER A 20 -10.37 -1.42 -8.19
CA SER A 20 -11.55 -0.77 -8.76
C SER A 20 -11.95 0.56 -8.11
N LEU A 21 -11.52 0.81 -6.87
CA LEU A 21 -11.72 2.06 -6.13
C LEU A 21 -10.49 3.00 -6.25
N LEU A 22 -9.40 2.49 -6.81
CA LEU A 22 -8.18 3.24 -7.05
C LEU A 22 -8.24 3.93 -8.41
N ASN A 23 -7.58 5.08 -8.50
CA ASN A 23 -7.29 5.71 -9.78
C ASN A 23 -5.96 5.20 -10.36
N ASP A 24 -5.72 5.42 -11.65
CA ASP A 24 -4.52 4.96 -12.36
C ASP A 24 -3.21 5.32 -11.62
N TRP A 25 -3.14 6.52 -11.03
CA TRP A 25 -1.97 6.96 -10.27
C TRP A 25 -1.85 6.26 -8.91
N GLU A 26 -2.97 5.97 -8.24
CA GLU A 26 -2.99 5.18 -7.00
C GLU A 26 -2.55 3.74 -7.28
N CYS A 27 -2.98 3.12 -8.39
CA CYS A 27 -2.50 1.80 -8.80
C CYS A 27 -0.98 1.79 -9.04
N ASP A 28 -0.47 2.73 -9.84
CA ASP A 28 0.98 2.86 -10.08
C ASP A 28 1.78 3.08 -8.78
N PHE A 29 1.19 3.81 -7.83
CA PHE A 29 1.79 4.03 -6.51
C PHE A 29 1.86 2.74 -5.70
N ILE A 30 0.76 1.99 -5.61
CA ILE A 30 0.69 0.70 -4.88
C ILE A 30 1.67 -0.32 -5.49
N ASP A 31 1.73 -0.42 -6.82
CA ASP A 31 2.71 -1.27 -7.52
C ASP A 31 4.16 -0.90 -7.20
N SER A 32 4.46 0.40 -7.11
CA SER A 32 5.79 0.89 -6.73
C SER A 32 6.16 0.57 -5.29
N ILE A 33 5.19 0.59 -4.38
CA ILE A 33 5.37 0.21 -2.96
C ILE A 33 5.57 -1.30 -2.84
N ARG A 34 4.75 -2.12 -3.52
CA ARG A 34 4.88 -3.57 -3.60
C ARG A 34 6.30 -3.97 -4.01
N ASN A 35 6.80 -3.39 -5.10
CA ASN A 35 8.16 -3.66 -5.60
C ASN A 35 9.24 -3.28 -4.57
N GLN A 36 9.07 -2.19 -3.81
CA GLN A 36 10.04 -1.81 -2.77
C GLN A 36 10.07 -2.79 -1.60
N ILE A 37 8.90 -3.26 -1.15
CA ILE A 37 8.79 -4.27 -0.10
C ILE A 37 9.38 -5.61 -0.58
N ASP A 38 9.09 -6.03 -1.81
CA ASP A 38 9.63 -7.26 -2.40
C ASP A 38 11.17 -7.20 -2.58
N GLU A 39 11.73 -6.02 -2.84
CA GLU A 39 13.17 -5.78 -2.83
C GLU A 39 13.78 -5.73 -1.41
N GLY A 40 12.96 -5.84 -0.36
CA GLY A 40 13.38 -5.76 1.05
C GLY A 40 13.80 -4.34 1.45
N ARG A 41 13.30 -3.32 0.77
CA ARG A 41 13.53 -1.91 1.11
C ARG A 41 12.44 -1.41 2.04
N ASN A 42 12.84 -0.62 3.02
CA ASN A 42 11.89 0.11 3.86
C ASN A 42 11.27 1.27 3.09
N LEU A 43 9.97 1.47 3.32
CA LEU A 43 9.25 2.64 2.83
C LEU A 43 9.66 3.89 3.61
N SER A 44 9.66 5.03 2.93
CA SER A 44 9.80 6.32 3.60
C SER A 44 8.51 6.71 4.35
N GLU A 45 8.62 7.54 5.38
CA GLU A 45 7.47 8.04 6.15
C GLU A 45 6.37 8.61 5.23
N ARG A 46 6.74 9.40 4.22
CA ARG A 46 5.78 9.95 3.24
C ARG A 46 5.07 8.89 2.40
N GLN A 47 5.75 7.78 2.11
CA GLN A 47 5.15 6.67 1.37
C GLN A 47 4.19 5.89 2.26
N ILE A 48 4.53 5.72 3.54
CA ILE A 48 3.67 5.08 4.53
C ILE A 48 2.41 5.92 4.75
N GLU A 49 2.56 7.22 5.03
CA GLU A 49 1.43 8.15 5.15
C GLU A 49 0.51 8.08 3.93
N LYS A 50 1.10 8.03 2.72
CA LYS A 50 0.30 7.97 1.51
C LYS A 50 -0.37 6.62 1.27
N LEU A 51 0.29 5.52 1.64
CA LEU A 51 -0.29 4.18 1.61
C LEU A 51 -1.46 4.09 2.60
N GLU A 52 -1.31 4.65 3.80
CA GLU A 52 -2.36 4.74 4.82
C GLU A 52 -3.56 5.55 4.32
N ASP A 53 -3.36 6.73 3.72
CA ASP A 53 -4.45 7.52 3.13
C ASP A 53 -5.26 6.73 2.08
N ILE A 54 -4.56 6.01 1.19
CA ILE A 54 -5.20 5.25 0.10
C ILE A 54 -5.94 4.05 0.69
N TRP A 55 -5.30 3.36 1.62
CA TRP A 55 -5.86 2.20 2.30
C TRP A 55 -7.10 2.56 3.13
N GLU A 56 -7.07 3.68 3.87
CA GLU A 56 -8.22 4.18 4.63
C GLU A 56 -9.37 4.52 3.67
N LYS A 57 -9.09 5.22 2.56
CA LYS A 57 -10.10 5.50 1.54
C LYS A 57 -10.74 4.22 0.97
N VAL A 58 -9.94 3.19 0.71
CA VAL A 58 -10.41 1.91 0.17
C VAL A 58 -11.25 1.16 1.22
N THR A 59 -10.78 1.08 2.46
CA THR A 59 -11.41 0.30 3.54
C THR A 59 -12.62 1.00 4.17
N GLU A 60 -12.64 2.32 4.24
CA GLU A 60 -13.82 3.09 4.66
C GLU A 60 -14.97 3.03 3.64
N ASN A 61 -14.66 2.75 2.37
CA ASN A 61 -15.65 2.64 1.29
C ASN A 61 -15.96 1.20 0.84
N ALA A 62 -15.39 0.18 1.50
CA ALA A 62 -15.58 -1.24 1.18
C ALA A 62 -16.75 -1.90 1.92
#